data_AF-A0A1Q7EX01-F1
#
_entry.id   AF-A0A1Q7EX01-F1
#
_cell.length_a   1.000
_cell.length_b   1.000
_cell.length_c   1.000
_cell.angle_alpha   90.00
_cell.angle_beta   90.00
_cell.angle_gamma   90.00
#
_symmetry.space_group_name_H-M   'P 1'
#
loop_
_entity.id
_entity.type
_entity.pdbx_description
1 polymer ?
#
loop_
_entity_poly.entity_id
_entity_poly.type
_entity_poly.pdbx_seq_one_letter_code
_entity_poly.pdbx_strand_id
1 'polypeptide(L)' 'MQVYIPEVGWKGFDPTNGVLTQTDHVRIAVGRNYIDATPTSGTIYVGGGRESLEVEVRLTRK' A
#
# COMPACT_ATOMS: atom_id res chain seq x y z
N MET A 1 6.43 0.30 -4.08
CA MET A 1 6.70 -0.59 -5.25
C MET A 1 7.60 -1.72 -4.80
N GLN A 2 7.55 -2.90 -5.42
CA GLN A 2 8.51 -3.97 -5.16
C GLN A 2 9.05 -4.56 -6.46
N VAL A 3 10.34 -4.88 -6.48
CA VAL A 3 11.03 -5.51 -7.61
C VAL A 3 11.71 -6.78 -7.11
N TYR A 4 11.59 -7.85 -7.87
CA TYR A 4 12.34 -9.08 -7.61
C TYR A 4 13.72 -8.96 -8.26
N ILE A 5 14.76 -9.05 -7.42
CA ILE A 5 16.14 -9.08 -7.87
C ILE A 5 16.60 -10.54 -7.77
N PRO A 6 17.11 -11.14 -8.87
CA PRO A 6 17.66 -12.49 -8.82
C PRO A 6 18.66 -12.64 -7.67
N GLU A 7 18.62 -13.78 -6.96
CA GLU A 7 19.50 -14.12 -5.83
C GLU A 7 19.31 -13.28 -4.54
N VAL A 8 18.74 -12.08 -4.64
CA VAL A 8 18.52 -11.16 -3.50
C VAL A 8 17.07 -11.18 -3.01
N GLY A 9 16.12 -11.55 -3.88
CA GLY A 9 14.70 -11.63 -3.58
C GLY A 9 13.94 -10.32 -3.79
N TRP A 10 12.75 -10.22 -3.17
CA TRP A 10 11.89 -9.05 -3.29
C TRP A 10 12.44 -7.87 -2.50
N LYS A 11 12.66 -6.74 -3.18
CA LYS A 11 13.03 -5.47 -2.57
C LYS A 11 11.96 -4.43 -2.80
N GLY A 12 11.56 -3.75 -1.72
CA GLY A 12 10.61 -2.66 -1.79
C GLY A 12 11.31 -1.31 -1.88
N PHE A 13 10.71 -0.42 -2.66
CA PHE A 13 11.16 0.93 -2.93
C PHE A 13 10.02 1.90 -2.66
N ASP A 14 10.35 2.98 -1.95
CA ASP A 14 9.46 4.10 -1.71
C ASP A 14 9.84 5.27 -2.64
N PRO A 15 9.12 5.44 -3.76
CA PRO A 15 9.41 6.50 -4.72
C PRO A 15 9.09 7.91 -4.20
N THR A 16 8.34 8.03 -3.09
CA THR A 16 7.98 9.34 -2.50
C THR A 16 9.18 9.96 -1.81
N ASN A 17 9.97 9.13 -1.14
CA ASN A 17 11.10 9.55 -0.32
C ASN A 17 12.46 9.14 -0.90
N GLY A 18 12.47 8.39 -2.01
CA GLY A 18 13.69 7.94 -2.67
C GLY A 18 14.50 6.91 -1.87
N VAL A 19 13.85 6.21 -0.93
CA VAL A 19 14.50 5.25 -0.02
C VAL A 19 14.03 3.82 -0.27
N LEU A 20 14.84 2.85 0.17
CA LEU A 20 14.38 1.46 0.28
C LEU A 20 13.34 1.36 1.39
N THR A 21 12.31 0.54 1.19
CA THR A 21 11.35 0.26 2.27
C THR A 21 12.04 -0.52 3.37
N GLN A 22 12.00 -0.01 4.59
CA GLN A 22 12.62 -0.63 5.76
C GLN A 22 11.60 -0.79 6.89
N THR A 23 12.04 -0.74 8.16
CA THR A 23 11.21 -0.93 9.35
C THR A 23 10.08 0.07 9.50
N ASP A 24 10.18 1.23 8.83
CA ASP A 24 9.17 2.29 8.87
C ASP A 24 8.03 2.08 7.87
N HIS A 25 8.13 1.06 7.01
CA HIS A 25 7.12 0.73 6.01
C HIS A 25 6.42 -0.58 6.35
N VAL A 26 5.11 -0.50 6.65
CA VAL A 26 4.28 -1.68 6.87
C VAL A 26 3.63 -2.10 5.56
N ARG A 27 3.88 -3.33 5.11
CA ARG A 27 3.23 -3.91 3.93
C ARG A 27 1.83 -4.38 4.30
N ILE A 28 0.82 -3.86 3.61
CA ILE A 28 -0.60 -4.13 3.90
C ILE A 28 -1.27 -4.99 2.80
N ALA A 29 -0.82 -4.89 1.55
CA ALA A 29 -1.27 -5.71 0.43
C ALA A 29 -0.16 -5.86 -0.65
N VAL A 30 -0.24 -6.90 -1.48
CA VAL A 30 0.64 -7.12 -2.65
C VAL A 30 -0.20 -7.54 -3.84
N GLY A 31 -0.02 -6.86 -4.96
CA GLY A 31 -0.75 -7.09 -6.20
C GLY A 31 0.16 -6.83 -7.40
N ARG A 32 -0.19 -7.41 -8.55
CA ARG A 32 0.54 -7.11 -9.80
C ARG A 32 0.09 -5.78 -10.37
N ASN A 33 -1.19 -5.48 -10.21
CA ASN A 33 -1.81 -4.23 -10.63
C ASN A 33 -2.39 -3.49 -9.43
N TYR A 34 -2.62 -2.18 -9.59
CA TYR A 34 -3.25 -1.35 -8.55
C TYR A 34 -4.59 -1.93 -8.07
N ILE A 35 -5.39 -2.48 -8.98
CA ILE A 35 -6.70 -3.07 -8.67
C ILE A 35 -6.64 -4.29 -7.75
N ASP A 36 -5.50 -4.98 -7.68
CA ASP A 36 -5.31 -6.15 -6.82
C ASP A 36 -5.02 -5.75 -5.36
N ALA A 37 -4.67 -4.49 -5.12
CA ALA A 37 -4.26 -3.95 -3.82
C ALA A 37 -4.95 -2.62 -3.49
N THR A 38 -6.04 -2.28 -4.19
CA THR A 38 -6.80 -1.06 -3.94
C THR A 38 -7.53 -1.17 -2.59
N PRO A 39 -7.52 -0.11 -1.75
CA PRO A 39 -8.22 -0.12 -0.47
C PRO A 39 -9.75 -0.13 -0.65
N THR A 40 -10.24 0.16 -1.86
CA THR A 40 -11.68 0.21 -2.16
C THR A 40 -11.91 -0.35 -3.56
N SER A 41 -12.90 -1.25 -3.71
CA SER A 41 -13.25 -1.88 -4.99
C SER A 41 -14.77 -2.00 -5.11
N GLY A 42 -15.32 -1.74 -6.30
CA GLY A 42 -16.76 -1.79 -6.59
C GLY A 42 -17.24 -0.65 -7.48
N THR A 43 -18.51 -0.72 -7.89
CA THR A 43 -19.19 0.31 -8.69
C THR A 43 -20.25 1.00 -7.83
N ILE A 44 -20.27 2.32 -7.82
CA ILE A 44 -21.30 3.10 -7.13
C ILE A 44 -22.52 3.21 -8.05
N TYR A 45 -23.59 2.46 -7.75
CA TYR A 45 -24.79 2.38 -8.58
C TYR A 45 -25.78 3.55 -8.36
N VAL A 46 -25.66 4.25 -7.23
CA VAL A 46 -26.49 5.42 -6.88
C VAL A 46 -25.56 6.48 -6.29
N GLY A 47 -25.09 7.40 -7.12
CA GLY A 47 -24.21 8.50 -6.70
C GLY A 47 -24.97 9.58 -5.91
N GLY A 48 -24.23 10.49 -5.27
CA GLY A 48 -24.79 11.70 -4.63
C GLY A 48 -24.38 11.95 -3.18
N GLY A 49 -23.66 11.03 -2.54
CA GLY A 49 -23.08 11.19 -1.20
C GLY A 49 -21.62 11.65 -1.21
N ARG A 50 -21.12 12.15 -0.07
CA ARG A 50 -19.67 12.34 0.16
C ARG A 50 -19.04 11.01 0.57
N GLU A 51 -17.87 10.73 0.03
CA GLU A 51 -17.02 9.60 0.41
C GLU A 51 -15.85 10.11 1.26
N SER A 52 -15.50 9.39 2.33
CA SER A 52 -14.34 9.68 3.17
C SER A 52 -13.58 8.40 3.48
N LEU A 53 -12.26 8.45 3.35
CA LEU A 53 -11.36 7.36 3.72
C LEU A 53 -10.43 7.85 4.84
N GLU A 54 -10.49 7.19 5.99
CA GLU A 54 -9.65 7.47 7.15
C GLU A 54 -8.66 6.32 7.35
N VAL A 55 -7.41 6.67 7.68
CA VAL A 55 -6.32 5.69 7.90
C VAL A 55 -5.63 6.04 9.21
N GLU A 56 -5.59 5.09 10.16
CA GLU A 56 -4.86 5.21 11.42
C GLU A 56 -3.76 4.14 11.48
N VAL A 57 -2.56 4.52 11.91
CA VAL A 57 -1.46 3.61 12.24
C VAL A 57 -1.03 3.88 13.68
N ARG A 58 -1.15 2.88 14.55
CA ARG A 58 -0.80 3.00 15.97
C ARG A 58 0.42 2.15 16.30
N LEU A 59 1.45 2.78 16.87
CA LEU A 59 2.64 2.12 17.39
C LEU A 59 2.55 2.04 18.92
N THR A 60 2.59 0.84 19.47
CA THR A 60 2.65 0.61 20.93
C THR A 60 4.04 0.10 21.30
N ARG A 61 4.77 0.87 22.10
CA ARG A 61 6.04 0.42 22.72
C ARG A 61 5.76 0.03 24.17
N LYS A 62 6.19 -1.16 24.58
CA LYS A 62 6.20 -1.57 26.00
C LYS A 62 7.23 -0.76 26.79
#